data_AF-A0A3N5I1X2-F1
#
_entry.id   AF-A0A3N5I1X2-F1
#
_cell.length_a   1.000
_cell.length_b   1.000
_cell.length_c   1.000
_cell.angle_alpha   90.00
_cell.angle_beta   90.00
_cell.angle_gamma   90.00
#
_symmetry.space_group_name_H-M   'P 1'
#
loop_
_entity.id
_entity.type
_entity.pdbx_description
1 polymer ?
#
loop_
_entity_poly.entity_id
_entity_poly.type
_entity_poly.pdbx_seq_one_letter_code
_entity_poly.pdbx_strand_id
1 'polypeptide(L)'
;MAKPRRGDTIELAVDDLAFGGDGVGRADGYVMFVRGGLPGDRLRVRVTEARGRYGRGTIESVVTPSPDRVEAPCPYFGHCGGCRLQHLAYPAQLVFKARQGHECLTRLGGLPPFELRPIVAAPELYGYRNKMEFTVAEPGPVLGLHAA
;
A
#
# COMPACT_ATOMS: atom_id res chain seq x y z
N MET A 1 7.01 -21.61 11.82
CA MET A 1 6.89 -22.56 10.68
C MET A 1 8.00 -22.33 9.67
N ALA A 2 8.14 -23.23 8.69
CA ALA A 2 9.07 -23.07 7.57
C ALA A 2 8.67 -21.87 6.69
N LYS A 3 9.66 -21.25 6.05
CA LYS A 3 9.47 -20.19 5.03
C LYS A 3 8.32 -20.57 4.07
N PRO A 4 7.33 -19.69 3.85
CA PRO A 4 6.27 -19.93 2.87
C PRO A 4 6.83 -20.12 1.45
N ARG A 5 6.21 -21.00 0.68
CA ARG A 5 6.53 -21.22 -0.73
C ARG A 5 5.59 -20.43 -1.62
N ARG A 6 6.02 -20.17 -2.85
CA ARG A 6 5.14 -19.58 -3.87
C ARG A 6 3.94 -20.51 -4.08
N GLY A 7 2.74 -19.94 -4.04
CA GLY A 7 1.49 -20.69 -4.13
C GLY A 7 0.93 -21.19 -2.79
N ASP A 8 1.56 -20.90 -1.66
CA ASP A 8 0.92 -21.14 -0.35
C ASP A 8 -0.10 -20.02 -0.05
N THR A 9 -1.14 -20.31 0.75
CA THR A 9 -2.01 -19.28 1.37
C THR A 9 -1.68 -19.23 2.83
N ILE A 10 -1.47 -18.02 3.31
CA ILE A 10 -1.18 -17.73 4.70
C ILE A 10 -2.20 -16.73 5.23
N GLU A 11 -2.49 -16.80 6.52
CA GLU A 11 -3.14 -15.72 7.23
C GLU A 11 -2.09 -14.71 7.68
N LEU A 12 -2.34 -13.43 7.45
CA LEU A 12 -1.42 -12.35 7.74
C LEU A 12 -2.16 -11.22 8.46
N ALA A 13 -1.67 -10.85 9.64
CA ALA A 13 -1.98 -9.57 10.26
C ALA A 13 -1.06 -8.51 9.64
N VAL A 14 -1.65 -7.42 9.15
CA VAL A 14 -0.89 -6.29 8.61
C VAL A 14 -0.63 -5.31 9.74
N ASP A 15 0.64 -5.12 10.07
CA ASP A 15 1.08 -4.27 11.17
C ASP A 15 1.39 -2.86 10.70
N ASP A 16 1.84 -2.73 9.44
CA ASP A 16 2.31 -1.46 8.92
C ASP A 16 2.19 -1.33 7.38
N LEU A 17 2.54 -0.17 6.85
CA LEU A 17 2.73 0.11 5.43
C LEU A 17 4.21 0.36 5.12
N ALA A 18 4.71 -0.31 4.10
CA ALA A 18 6.01 -0.05 3.51
C ALA A 18 6.00 1.29 2.76
N PHE A 19 7.20 1.83 2.52
CA PHE A 19 7.37 2.90 1.55
C PHE A 19 6.82 2.48 0.19
N GLY A 20 5.91 3.27 -0.38
CA GLY A 20 5.17 2.93 -1.60
C GLY A 20 3.74 2.40 -1.37
N GLY A 21 3.38 2.08 -0.12
CA GLY A 21 1.99 1.78 0.27
C GLY A 21 1.58 0.31 0.26
N ASP A 22 2.53 -0.63 0.17
CA ASP A 22 2.24 -2.05 0.38
C ASP A 22 2.08 -2.33 1.88
N GLY A 23 1.07 -3.13 2.24
CA GLY A 23 0.91 -3.65 3.60
C GLY A 23 2.08 -4.57 3.97
N VAL A 24 2.54 -4.47 5.21
CA VAL A 24 3.61 -5.28 5.77
C VAL A 24 3.11 -5.99 7.01
N GLY A 25 3.35 -7.29 7.06
CA GLY A 25 3.13 -8.11 8.25
C GLY A 25 4.20 -9.18 8.38
N ARG A 26 4.18 -9.89 9.49
CA ARG A 26 5.06 -11.05 9.71
C ARG A 26 4.26 -12.31 9.96
N ALA A 27 4.53 -13.35 9.18
CA ALA A 27 4.07 -14.70 9.45
C ALA A 27 5.24 -15.47 10.07
N ASP A 28 5.19 -15.75 11.37
CA ASP A 28 6.28 -16.40 12.14
C ASP A 28 7.67 -15.76 11.91
N GLY A 29 7.72 -14.43 11.94
CA GLY A 29 8.96 -13.67 11.73
C GLY A 29 9.36 -13.48 10.27
N TYR A 30 8.75 -14.18 9.32
CA TYR A 30 8.97 -13.99 7.88
C TYR A 30 8.16 -12.79 7.36
N VAL A 31 8.85 -11.81 6.77
CA VAL A 31 8.23 -10.56 6.33
C VAL A 31 7.44 -10.78 5.04
N MET A 32 6.20 -10.30 5.01
CA MET A 32 5.33 -10.38 3.84
C MET A 32 4.89 -8.98 3.44
N PHE A 33 5.08 -8.66 2.15
CA PHE A 33 4.53 -7.46 1.54
C PHE A 33 3.27 -7.82 0.75
N VAL A 34 2.19 -7.08 0.98
CA VAL A 34 0.89 -7.37 0.40
C VAL A 34 0.28 -6.09 -0.15
N ARG A 35 0.20 -6.03 -1.48
CA ARG A 35 -0.43 -4.91 -2.17
C ARG A 35 -1.89 -4.77 -1.75
N GLY A 36 -2.28 -3.55 -1.37
CA GLY A 36 -3.65 -3.25 -0.96
C GLY A 36 -3.98 -3.67 0.49
N GLY A 37 -3.01 -4.20 1.23
CA GLY A 37 -3.13 -4.45 2.66
C GLY A 37 -2.91 -3.16 3.45
N LEU A 38 -3.68 -2.97 4.51
CA LEU A 38 -3.65 -1.79 5.38
C LEU A 38 -3.40 -2.20 6.84
N PRO A 39 -2.74 -1.36 7.64
CA PRO A 39 -2.51 -1.64 9.06
C PRO A 39 -3.83 -1.91 9.79
N GLY A 40 -3.88 -3.00 10.54
CA GLY A 40 -5.10 -3.48 11.21
C GLY A 40 -5.91 -4.50 10.40
N ASP A 41 -5.59 -4.74 9.12
CA ASP A 41 -6.21 -5.85 8.39
C ASP A 41 -5.75 -7.21 8.92
N ARG A 42 -6.66 -8.19 8.87
CA ARG A 42 -6.35 -9.63 8.83
C ARG A 42 -6.71 -10.16 7.45
N LEU A 43 -5.74 -10.73 6.75
CA LEU A 43 -5.87 -11.11 5.34
C LEU A 43 -5.58 -12.60 5.14
N ARG A 44 -6.28 -13.24 4.19
CA ARG A 44 -5.76 -14.44 3.52
C ARG A 44 -4.96 -14.01 2.31
N VAL A 45 -3.71 -14.41 2.26
CA VAL A 45 -2.74 -13.93 1.29
C VAL A 45 -2.19 -15.12 0.52
N ARG A 46 -2.33 -15.10 -0.80
CA ARG A 46 -1.63 -16.01 -1.70
C ARG A 46 -0.21 -15.51 -1.90
N VAL A 47 0.79 -16.34 -1.58
CA VAL A 47 2.19 -16.02 -1.77
C VAL A 47 2.54 -16.06 -3.26
N THR A 48 2.92 -14.93 -3.83
CA THR A 48 3.32 -14.80 -5.25
C THR A 48 4.85 -14.87 -5.43
N GLU A 49 5.61 -14.51 -4.40
CA GLU A 49 7.07 -14.49 -4.40
C GLU A 49 7.62 -14.85 -3.01
N ALA A 50 8.65 -15.69 -2.93
CA ALA A 50 9.28 -16.07 -1.67
C ALA A 50 10.82 -15.99 -1.74
N ARG A 51 11.40 -14.89 -1.24
CA ARG A 51 12.85 -14.65 -1.18
C ARG A 51 13.43 -15.16 0.15
N GLY A 52 14.72 -14.94 0.40
CA GLY A 52 15.39 -15.47 1.59
C GLY A 52 14.75 -14.99 2.90
N ARG A 53 14.48 -13.69 3.01
CA ARG A 53 14.03 -13.03 4.25
C ARG A 53 12.64 -12.39 4.16
N TYR A 54 12.06 -12.33 2.97
CA TYR A 54 10.77 -11.71 2.74
C TYR A 54 10.05 -12.36 1.56
N GLY A 55 8.73 -12.25 1.52
CA GLY A 55 7.90 -12.63 0.40
C GLY A 55 6.95 -11.51 -0.01
N ARG A 56 6.29 -11.73 -1.14
CA ARG A 56 5.17 -10.91 -1.60
C ARG A 56 3.94 -11.77 -1.81
N GLY A 57 2.78 -11.17 -1.68
CA GLY A 57 1.52 -11.86 -1.94
C GLY A 57 0.41 -10.94 -2.38
N THR A 58 -0.66 -11.56 -2.84
CA THR A 58 -1.92 -10.92 -3.24
C THR A 58 -3.00 -11.31 -2.26
N ILE A 59 -3.89 -10.37 -1.97
CA ILE A 59 -5.04 -10.61 -1.08
C ILE A 59 -6.02 -11.54 -1.80
N GLU A 60 -6.30 -12.71 -1.22
CA GLU A 60 -7.41 -13.57 -1.64
C GLU A 60 -8.71 -13.13 -0.97
N SER A 61 -8.65 -12.77 0.31
CA SER A 61 -9.79 -12.22 1.05
C SER A 61 -9.34 -11.39 2.25
N VAL A 62 -10.13 -10.37 2.59
CA VAL A 62 -10.00 -9.63 3.85
C VAL A 62 -10.85 -10.34 4.90
N VAL A 63 -10.21 -10.97 5.88
CA VAL A 63 -10.89 -11.68 6.97
C VAL A 63 -11.43 -10.69 8.00
N THR A 64 -10.66 -9.66 8.31
CA THR A 64 -11.08 -8.55 9.17
C THR A 64 -10.50 -7.27 8.59
N PRO A 65 -11.32 -6.29 8.20
CA PRO A 65 -10.82 -5.05 7.64
C PRO A 65 -10.23 -4.15 8.72
N SER A 66 -9.20 -3.40 8.35
CA SER A 66 -8.70 -2.24 9.09
C SER A 66 -9.84 -1.26 9.37
N PRO A 67 -9.88 -0.61 10.55
CA PRO A 67 -10.86 0.45 10.84
C PRO A 67 -10.71 1.66 9.91
N ASP A 68 -9.52 1.87 9.34
CA ASP A 68 -9.24 2.96 8.40
C ASP A 68 -9.47 2.56 6.94
N ARG A 69 -9.94 1.33 6.68
CA ARG A 69 -10.26 0.88 5.32
C ARG A 69 -11.55 1.55 4.86
N VAL A 70 -11.48 2.21 3.71
CA VAL A 70 -12.63 2.82 3.03
C VAL A 70 -12.80 2.24 1.64
N GLU A 71 -14.01 2.35 1.08
CA GLU A 71 -14.25 2.02 -0.31
C GLU A 71 -13.54 3.05 -1.20
N ALA A 72 -12.73 2.57 -2.15
CA ALA A 72 -12.08 3.44 -3.11
C ALA A 72 -13.12 3.91 -4.15
N PRO A 73 -13.34 5.22 -4.34
CA PRO A 73 -14.39 5.71 -5.23
C PRO A 73 -14.07 5.51 -6.71
N CYS A 74 -12.80 5.28 -7.07
CA CYS A 74 -12.42 5.00 -8.45
C CYS A 74 -12.64 3.52 -8.78
N PRO A 75 -13.47 3.18 -9.79
CA PRO A 75 -13.73 1.79 -10.17
C PRO A 75 -12.49 1.06 -10.74
N TYR A 76 -11.45 1.81 -11.12
CA TYR A 76 -10.19 1.25 -11.62
C TYR A 76 -9.12 1.07 -10.53
N PHE A 77 -9.42 1.46 -9.29
CA PHE A 77 -8.47 1.33 -8.19
C PHE A 77 -8.04 -0.13 -7.98
N GLY A 78 -6.77 -0.34 -7.63
CA GLY A 78 -6.17 -1.67 -7.50
C GLY A 78 -5.60 -2.24 -8.81
N HIS A 79 -6.18 -1.88 -9.96
CA HIS A 79 -5.68 -2.28 -11.28
C HIS A 79 -4.88 -1.17 -11.97
N CYS A 80 -5.38 0.06 -11.93
CA CYS A 80 -4.75 1.25 -12.49
C CYS A 80 -3.63 1.77 -11.57
N GLY A 81 -2.45 2.04 -12.14
CA GLY A 81 -1.26 2.50 -11.41
C GLY A 81 -1.32 3.93 -10.90
N GLY A 82 -2.39 4.67 -11.21
CA GLY A 82 -2.51 6.09 -10.90
C GLY A 82 -2.64 6.43 -9.42
N CYS A 83 -3.19 5.51 -8.61
CA CYS A 83 -3.45 5.72 -7.18
C CYS A 83 -3.05 4.50 -6.35
N ARG A 84 -2.47 4.73 -5.17
CA ARG A 84 -2.00 3.67 -4.26
C ARG A 84 -2.85 3.49 -3.00
N LEU A 85 -3.47 4.55 -2.50
CA LEU A 85 -4.06 4.59 -1.14
C LEU A 85 -5.53 5.02 -1.09
N GLN A 86 -6.31 4.95 -2.19
CA GLN A 86 -7.72 5.36 -2.14
C GLN A 86 -8.56 4.53 -1.17
N HIS A 87 -8.16 3.29 -0.90
CA HIS A 87 -8.76 2.40 0.09
C HIS A 87 -8.39 2.71 1.55
N LEU A 88 -7.54 3.71 1.83
CA LEU A 88 -7.17 4.15 3.17
C LEU A 88 -7.82 5.50 3.47
N ALA A 89 -8.47 5.64 4.62
CA ALA A 89 -9.09 6.88 5.07
C ALA A 89 -8.09 8.04 5.04
N TYR A 90 -8.54 9.21 4.60
CA TYR A 90 -7.65 10.35 4.38
C TYR A 90 -6.86 10.79 5.64
N PRO A 91 -7.45 10.85 6.85
CA PRO A 91 -6.69 11.12 8.07
C PRO A 91 -5.53 10.13 8.29
N ALA A 92 -5.79 8.84 8.07
CA ALA A 92 -4.78 7.79 8.19
C ALA A 92 -3.68 7.92 7.11
N GLN A 93 -4.02 8.37 5.89
CA GLN A 93 -3.01 8.69 4.87
C GLN A 93 -2.05 9.80 5.33
N LEU A 94 -2.55 10.82 6.03
CA LEU A 94 -1.72 11.92 6.55
C LEU A 94 -0.76 11.40 7.64
N VAL A 95 -1.27 10.60 8.58
CA VAL A 95 -0.45 9.98 9.63
C VAL A 95 0.66 9.11 9.03
N PHE A 96 0.31 8.25 8.07
CA PHE A 96 1.26 7.39 7.37
C PHE A 96 2.37 8.19 6.66
N LYS A 97 2.00 9.25 5.92
CA LYS A 97 2.97 10.11 5.22
C LYS A 97 3.86 10.88 6.18
N ALA A 98 3.30 11.39 7.28
CA ALA A 98 4.05 12.11 8.29
C ALA A 98 5.10 11.21 8.94
N ARG A 99 4.70 9.99 9.33
CA ARG A 99 5.60 9.00 9.92
C ARG A 99 6.74 8.63 8.96
N GLN A 100 6.43 8.33 7.69
CA GLN A 100 7.47 8.03 6.70
C GLN A 100 8.44 9.19 6.48
N GLY A 101 7.93 10.43 6.34
CA GLY A 101 8.79 11.60 6.19
C GLY A 101 9.73 11.78 7.38
N HIS A 102 9.20 11.63 8.59
CA HIS A 102 10.00 11.66 9.82
C HIS A 102 11.07 10.55 9.85
N GLU A 103 10.69 9.31 9.54
CA GLU A 103 11.61 8.17 9.51
C GLU A 103 12.71 8.33 8.46
N CYS A 104 12.39 8.86 7.27
CA CYS A 104 13.40 9.15 6.25
C CYS A 104 14.42 10.17 6.74
N LEU A 105 13.98 11.27 7.35
CA LEU A 105 14.87 12.33 7.84
C LEU A 105 15.73 11.87 9.03
N THR A 106 15.14 11.13 9.96
CA THR A 106 15.85 10.67 11.16
C THR A 106 16.73 9.46 10.90
N ARG A 107 16.19 8.39 10.28
CA ARG A 107 16.90 7.10 10.13
C ARG A 107 17.86 7.09 8.96
N LEU A 108 17.50 7.73 7.84
CA LEU A 108 18.36 7.78 6.65
C LEU A 108 19.16 9.09 6.60
N GLY A 109 18.54 10.22 6.95
CA GLY A 109 19.18 11.53 6.96
C GLY A 109 20.05 11.82 8.17
N GLY A 110 19.90 11.05 9.27
CA GLY A 110 20.69 11.25 10.50
C GLY A 110 20.39 12.56 11.22
N LEU A 111 19.24 13.19 10.96
CA LEU A 111 18.87 14.42 11.66
C LEU A 111 18.69 14.15 13.16
N PRO A 112 19.13 15.09 14.02
CA PRO A 112 18.80 15.04 15.44
C PRO A 112 17.28 15.14 15.64
N PRO A 113 16.75 14.81 16.84
CA PRO A 113 15.33 14.97 17.13
C PRO A 113 14.82 16.38 16.79
N PHE A 114 13.69 16.43 16.07
CA PHE A 114 13.05 17.68 15.65
C PHE A 114 11.53 17.54 15.77
N GLU A 115 10.85 18.67 15.83
CA GLU A 115 9.38 18.69 15.79
C GLU A 115 8.90 18.65 14.34
N LEU A 116 8.17 17.60 13.97
CA LEU A 116 7.51 17.54 12.67
C LEU A 116 6.17 18.27 12.73
N ARG A 117 6.04 19.35 11.97
CA ARG A 117 4.75 20.04 11.79
C ARG A 117 3.73 19.11 11.09
N PRO A 118 2.43 19.23 11.42
CA PRO A 118 1.39 18.46 10.73
C PRO A 118 1.42 18.67 9.20
N ILE A 119 1.13 17.61 8.46
CA ILE A 119 0.99 17.70 7.00
C ILE A 119 -0.19 18.61 6.67
N VAL A 120 0.04 19.56 5.76
CA VAL A 120 -1.02 20.38 5.19
C VAL A 120 -1.92 19.49 4.35
N ALA A 121 -3.17 19.33 4.80
CA ALA A 121 -4.19 18.59 4.09
C ALA A 121 -4.53 19.26 2.75
N ALA A 122 -4.89 18.45 1.76
CA ALA A 122 -5.39 18.92 0.49
C ALA A 122 -6.79 19.53 0.69
N PRO A 123 -7.08 20.70 0.09
CA PRO A 123 -8.40 21.29 0.17
C PRO A 123 -9.45 20.45 -0.57
N GLU A 124 -9.03 19.74 -1.62
CA GLU A 124 -9.86 18.84 -2.43
C GLU A 124 -9.16 17.49 -2.57
N LEU A 125 -9.84 16.41 -2.19
CA LEU A 125 -9.26 15.05 -2.23
C LEU A 125 -9.27 14.43 -3.63
N TYR A 126 -10.16 14.92 -4.50
CA TYR A 126 -10.37 14.44 -5.86
C TYR A 126 -10.47 15.63 -6.82
N GLY A 127 -10.28 15.41 -8.12
CA GLY A 127 -10.34 16.48 -9.13
C GLY A 127 -9.12 17.41 -9.17
N TYR A 128 -8.17 17.27 -8.23
CA TYR A 128 -7.02 18.16 -8.10
C TYR A 128 -5.97 18.09 -9.24
N ARG A 129 -5.99 17.05 -10.09
CA ARG A 129 -5.06 16.94 -11.23
C ARG A 129 -5.58 17.75 -12.41
N ASN A 130 -4.89 18.84 -12.75
CA ASN A 130 -5.21 19.69 -13.91
C ASN A 130 -4.57 19.21 -15.23
N LYS A 131 -3.74 18.16 -15.19
CA LYS A 131 -3.11 17.53 -16.36
C LYS A 131 -3.13 16.02 -16.19
N MET A 132 -3.42 15.31 -17.28
CA MET A 132 -3.37 13.86 -17.37
C MET A 132 -2.64 13.45 -18.65
N GLU A 133 -1.84 12.39 -18.56
CA GLU A 133 -1.17 11.75 -19.70
C GLU A 133 -1.71 10.34 -19.82
N PHE A 134 -2.18 9.98 -21.01
CA PHE A 134 -2.77 8.68 -21.28
C PHE A 134 -1.93 7.92 -22.29
N THR A 135 -1.77 6.63 -22.05
CA THR A 135 -1.12 5.69 -22.97
C THR A 135 -2.18 5.12 -23.91
N VAL A 136 -1.83 5.03 -25.20
CA VAL A 136 -2.59 4.30 -26.22
C VAL A 136 -1.85 2.99 -26.49
N ALA A 137 -2.52 1.85 -26.34
CA ALA A 137 -1.95 0.52 -26.64
C ALA A 137 -2.48 -0.03 -27.99
N GLU A 138 -1.75 -0.98 -28.58
CA GLU A 138 -2.17 -1.77 -29.76
C GLU A 138 -2.54 -3.21 -29.34
N PRO A 139 -3.41 -3.95 -30.09
CA PRO A 139 -3.90 -3.71 -31.46
C PRO A 139 -5.28 -3.01 -31.58
N GLY A 140 -5.76 -2.31 -30.56
CA GLY A 140 -6.97 -1.48 -30.65
C GLY A 140 -6.89 -0.31 -29.67
N PRO A 141 -7.63 0.80 -29.82
CA PRO A 141 -7.39 2.00 -29.02
C PRO A 141 -7.86 1.78 -27.58
N VAL A 142 -7.02 1.11 -26.78
CA VAL A 142 -7.10 1.10 -25.34
C VAL A 142 -6.37 2.33 -24.87
N LEU A 143 -7.14 3.34 -24.45
CA LEU A 143 -6.64 4.55 -23.81
C LEU A 143 -6.68 4.35 -22.30
N GLY A 144 -5.56 4.55 -21.61
CA GLY A 144 -5.55 4.39 -20.15
C GLY A 144 -4.25 4.76 -19.49
N LEU A 145 -4.09 4.28 -18.26
CA LEU A 145 -2.86 4.38 -17.48
C LEU A 145 -2.26 2.98 -17.33
N HIS A 146 -0.95 2.91 -17.08
CA HIS A 146 -0.27 1.65 -16.85
C HIS A 146 -0.84 0.90 -15.65
N ALA A 147 -0.81 -0.43 -15.74
CA ALA A 147 -1.17 -1.31 -14.65
C ALA A 147 -0.24 -1.09 -13.45
N ALA A 148 -0.80 -1.36 -12.28
CA ALA A 148 -0.30 -0.88 -11.02
C ALA A 148 0.83 -1.74 -10.45
#